data_AF-A0A9Q0MXI5-F1
#
_entry.id   AF-A0A9Q0MXI5-F1
#
_cell.length_a   1.000
_cell.length_b   1.000
_cell.length_c   1.000
_cell.angle_alpha   90.00
_cell.angle_beta   90.00
_cell.angle_gamma   90.00
#
_symmetry.space_group_name_H-M   'P 1'
#
loop_
_entity.id
_entity.type
_entity.pdbx_description
1 polymer ?
#
loop_
_entity_poly.entity_id
_entity_poly.type
_entity_poly.pdbx_seq_one_letter_code
_entity_poly.pdbx_strand_id
1 'polypeptide(L)'
;IPEFENEIKFKPQETTIISASAGLSNPADVADQLVCDSLSGNFMSIYGYESWILAFICSGMAPWGGFLFTLLQSLVVGPLRFVVYGFRQHCEAVVKSCERKRRLGPGPSKTDVLRIESQLV
;
A
#
# COMPACT_ATOMS: atom_id res chain seq x y z
N ILE A 1 7.09 -1.16 18.92
CA ILE A 1 6.67 0.03 19.71
C ILE A 1 5.28 -0.27 20.25
N PRO A 2 5.05 -0.22 21.57
CA PRO A 2 3.80 -0.66 22.19
C PRO A 2 2.57 0.13 21.71
N GLU A 3 2.73 1.39 21.31
CA GLU A 3 1.62 2.16 20.73
C GLU A 3 1.18 1.65 19.35
N PHE A 4 2.11 1.10 18.55
CA PHE A 4 1.82 0.57 17.20
C PHE A 4 0.91 -0.67 17.24
N GLU A 5 1.10 -1.54 18.23
CA GLU A 5 0.25 -2.72 18.41
C GLU A 5 -1.18 -2.35 18.81
N ASN A 6 -1.36 -1.25 19.54
CA ASN A 6 -2.69 -0.72 19.84
C ASN A 6 -3.32 -0.02 18.63
N GLU A 7 -2.54 0.66 17.79
CA GLU A 7 -3.02 1.27 16.55
C GLU A 7 -3.57 0.22 15.57
N ILE A 8 -2.87 -0.92 15.41
CA ILE A 8 -3.29 -2.01 14.51
C ILE A 8 -4.67 -2.56 14.91
N LYS A 9 -5.00 -2.62 16.20
CA LYS A 9 -6.27 -3.18 16.69
C LYS A 9 -7.51 -2.41 16.23
N PHE A 10 -7.38 -1.09 16.05
CA PHE A 10 -8.49 -0.24 15.63
C PHE A 10 -8.50 0.03 14.12
N LYS A 11 -7.54 -0.51 13.38
CA LYS A 11 -7.39 -0.27 11.96
C LYS A 11 -8.49 -1.01 11.17
N PRO A 12 -9.16 -0.36 10.20
CA PRO A 12 -10.06 -1.03 9.27
C PRO A 12 -9.39 -2.21 8.57
N GLN A 13 -10.16 -3.24 8.22
CA GLN A 13 -9.61 -4.41 7.52
C GLN A 13 -9.07 -4.03 6.13
N GLU A 14 -9.71 -3.07 5.45
CA GLU A 14 -9.27 -2.57 4.14
C GLU A 14 -7.86 -1.99 4.22
N THR A 15 -7.66 -1.09 5.17
CA THR A 15 -6.38 -0.37 5.32
C THR A 15 -5.31 -1.30 5.85
N THR A 16 -5.65 -2.31 6.64
CA THR A 16 -4.71 -3.35 7.08
C THR A 16 -4.22 -4.19 5.89
N ILE A 17 -5.12 -4.67 5.03
CA ILE A 17 -4.74 -5.47 3.85
C ILE A 17 -3.90 -4.65 2.89
N ILE A 18 -4.31 -3.41 2.59
CA ILE A 18 -3.58 -2.54 1.66
C ILE A 18 -2.20 -2.16 2.23
N SER A 19 -2.12 -1.79 3.51
CA SER A 19 -0.83 -1.39 4.12
C SER A 19 0.11 -2.57 4.36
N ALA A 20 -0.40 -3.78 4.55
CA ALA A 20 0.42 -4.99 4.63
C ALA A 20 1.06 -5.36 3.28
N SER A 21 0.41 -5.04 2.15
CA SER A 21 0.91 -5.35 0.81
C SER A 21 2.17 -4.57 0.40
N ALA A 22 2.46 -3.44 1.04
CA ALA A 22 3.59 -2.56 0.68
C ALA A 22 4.93 -2.97 1.35
N GLY A 23 4.95 -4.07 2.10
CA GLY A 23 6.13 -4.52 2.84
C GLY A 23 6.32 -3.74 4.15
N LEU A 24 6.41 -4.47 5.28
CA LEU A 24 6.68 -3.85 6.57
C LEU A 24 8.19 -3.56 6.69
N SER A 25 8.63 -2.38 6.25
CA SER A 25 9.97 -1.88 6.56
C SER A 25 10.08 -1.54 8.05
N ASN A 26 11.22 -1.86 8.66
CA ASN A 26 11.46 -1.51 10.07
C ASN A 26 11.50 0.03 10.21
N PRO A 27 10.67 0.63 11.08
CA PRO A 27 10.63 2.07 11.25
C PRO A 27 11.94 2.67 11.73
N ALA A 28 12.79 1.90 12.44
CA ALA A 28 14.10 2.37 12.88
C ALA A 28 15.04 2.62 11.70
N ASP A 29 15.09 1.70 10.74
CA ASP A 29 15.97 1.78 9.58
C ASP A 29 15.56 2.94 8.65
N VAL A 30 14.25 3.15 8.50
CA VAL A 30 13.69 4.28 7.73
C VAL A 30 14.03 5.61 8.40
N ALA A 31 13.91 5.69 9.72
CA ALA A 31 14.20 6.91 10.48
C ALA A 31 15.68 7.27 10.43
N ASP A 32 16.57 6.28 10.56
CA ASP A 32 18.02 6.50 10.51
C ASP A 32 18.46 6.99 9.12
N GLN A 33 17.96 6.36 8.06
CA GLN A 33 18.24 6.80 6.69
C GLN A 33 17.71 8.21 6.44
N LEU A 34 16.49 8.52 6.90
CA LEU A 34 15.89 9.85 6.74
C LEU A 34 16.73 10.95 7.41
N VAL A 35 17.23 10.70 8.62
CA VAL A 35 18.09 11.64 9.35
C VAL A 35 19.44 11.79 8.64
N CYS A 36 20.06 10.70 8.24
CA CYS A 36 21.34 10.72 7.50
C CYS A 36 21.23 11.48 6.17
N ASP A 37 20.16 11.26 5.41
CA ASP A 37 19.91 11.94 4.13
C ASP A 37 19.65 13.44 4.34
N SER A 38 18.91 13.80 5.41
CA SER A 38 18.65 15.19 5.78
C SER A 38 19.93 15.94 6.16
N LEU A 39 20.83 15.30 6.92
CA LEU A 39 22.14 15.88 7.26
C LEU A 39 23.05 16.04 6.03
N SER A 40 22.87 15.20 5.02
CA SER A 40 23.59 15.26 3.74
C SER A 40 23.01 16.31 2.77
N GLY A 41 21.96 17.03 3.18
CA GLY A 41 21.29 18.05 2.35
C GLY A 41 20.28 17.48 1.35
N ASN A 42 19.96 16.18 1.41
CA ASN A 42 18.94 15.56 0.59
C ASN A 42 17.63 15.39 1.38
N PHE A 43 16.70 16.33 1.20
CA PHE A 43 15.39 16.27 1.88
C PHE A 43 14.46 15.19 1.31
N MET A 44 14.73 14.70 0.10
CA MET A 44 13.99 13.62 -0.56
C MET A 44 14.69 12.29 -0.28
N SER A 45 14.51 11.76 0.93
CA SER A 45 14.97 10.41 1.30
C SER A 45 14.05 9.36 0.67
N ILE A 46 14.64 8.46 -0.12
CA ILE A 46 13.92 7.38 -0.79
C ILE A 46 14.38 6.06 -0.17
N TYR A 47 13.49 5.43 0.61
CA TYR A 47 13.76 4.14 1.26
C TYR A 47 13.09 3.01 0.49
N GLY A 48 13.90 2.08 -0.04
CA GLY A 48 13.42 0.89 -0.75
C GLY A 48 13.07 1.10 -2.23
N TYR A 49 12.95 -0.02 -2.94
CA TYR A 49 12.72 -0.04 -4.40
C TYR A 49 11.32 0.48 -4.79
N GLU A 50 10.30 0.14 -4.01
CA GLU A 50 8.92 0.60 -4.23
C GLU A 50 8.82 2.14 -4.15
N SER A 51 9.46 2.74 -3.14
CA SER A 51 9.52 4.20 -2.98
C SER A 51 10.29 4.87 -4.12
N TRP A 52 11.32 4.21 -4.66
CA TRP A 52 12.09 4.69 -5.81
C TRP A 52 11.21 4.75 -7.05
N ILE A 53 10.53 3.65 -7.40
CA ILE A 53 9.57 3.63 -8.52
C ILE A 53 8.49 4.70 -8.32
N LEU A 54 7.92 4.80 -7.12
CA LEU A 54 6.89 5.79 -6.81
C LEU A 54 7.40 7.23 -6.96
N ALA A 55 8.64 7.50 -6.51
CA ALA A 55 9.29 8.79 -6.67
C ALA A 55 9.53 9.11 -8.16
N PHE A 56 9.94 8.14 -8.99
CA PHE A 56 10.08 8.36 -10.44
C PHE A 56 8.75 8.69 -11.12
N ILE A 57 7.66 8.03 -10.72
CA ILE A 57 6.31 8.30 -11.25
C ILE A 57 5.83 9.69 -10.82
N CYS A 58 6.10 10.08 -9.57
CA CYS A 58 5.63 11.34 -8.99
C CYS A 58 6.50 12.55 -9.41
N SER A 59 7.79 12.35 -9.66
CA SER A 59 8.78 13.39 -10.02
C SER A 59 8.69 13.86 -11.48
N GLY A 60 7.51 13.76 -12.10
CA GLY A 60 7.24 14.17 -13.48
C GLY A 60 7.57 15.65 -13.79
N MET A 61 7.84 16.47 -12.77
CA MET A 61 8.07 17.91 -12.86
C MET A 61 9.38 18.38 -12.20
N ALA A 62 10.32 17.49 -11.86
CA ALA A 62 11.65 17.97 -11.49
C ALA A 62 12.31 18.65 -12.72
N PRO A 63 13.19 19.65 -12.54
CA PRO A 63 13.89 20.28 -13.66
C PRO A 63 14.95 19.31 -14.22
N TRP A 64 14.58 18.47 -15.19
CA TRP A 64 15.51 17.56 -15.86
C TRP A 64 16.13 18.28 -17.07
N GLY A 65 17.45 18.25 -17.18
CA GLY A 65 18.17 18.87 -18.28
C GLY A 65 18.10 18.03 -19.57
N GLY A 66 17.63 18.63 -20.66
CA GLY A 66 17.83 18.13 -22.02
C GLY A 66 16.66 17.35 -22.65
N PHE A 67 16.51 17.51 -23.98
CA PHE A 67 15.42 16.95 -24.79
C PHE A 67 15.38 15.40 -24.81
N LEU A 68 16.54 14.75 -24.83
CA LEU A 68 16.64 13.28 -24.83
C LEU A 68 16.12 12.68 -23.53
N PHE A 69 16.34 13.36 -22.40
CA PHE A 69 15.88 12.92 -21.10
C PHE A 69 14.35 12.99 -21.02
N THR A 70 13.75 14.05 -21.55
CA THR A 70 12.28 14.19 -21.65
C THR A 70 11.65 13.09 -22.52
N LEU A 71 12.29 12.72 -23.64
CA LEU A 71 11.82 11.62 -24.50
C LEU A 71 11.86 10.28 -23.79
N LEU A 72 12.98 9.97 -23.12
CA LEU A 72 13.13 8.74 -22.35
C LEU A 72 12.15 8.69 -21.18
N GLN A 73 11.97 9.81 -20.48
CA GLN A 73 10.99 9.94 -19.39
C GLN A 73 9.56 9.73 -19.90
N SER A 74 9.19 10.28 -21.06
CA SER A 74 7.89 10.05 -21.68
C SER A 74 7.66 8.57 -22.00
N LEU A 75 8.67 7.90 -22.57
CA LEU A 75 8.64 6.47 -22.90
C LEU A 75 8.57 5.55 -21.69
N VAL A 76 9.20 5.92 -20.56
CA VAL A 76 9.24 5.09 -19.35
C VAL A 76 8.05 5.37 -18.42
N VAL A 77 7.66 6.63 -18.24
CA VAL A 77 6.51 7.03 -17.40
C VAL A 77 5.17 6.61 -18.02
N GLY A 78 5.08 6.54 -19.35
CA GLY A 78 3.89 6.06 -20.05
C GLY A 78 3.44 4.66 -19.61
N PRO A 79 4.27 3.61 -19.79
CA PRO A 79 4.02 2.26 -19.28
C PRO A 79 3.79 2.21 -17.77
N LEU A 80 4.56 2.99 -17.00
CA LEU A 80 4.42 3.07 -15.55
C LEU A 80 3.03 3.54 -15.09
N ARG A 81 2.35 4.39 -15.87
CA ARG A 81 0.95 4.77 -15.59
C ARG A 81 -0.02 3.59 -15.66
N PHE A 82 0.23 2.61 -16.52
CA PHE A 82 -0.61 1.40 -16.56
C PHE A 82 -0.42 0.54 -15.31
N VAL A 83 0.80 0.49 -14.76
CA VAL A 83 1.08 -0.21 -13.49
C VAL A 83 0.31 0.44 -12.34
N VAL A 84 0.34 1.78 -12.24
CA VAL A 84 -0.41 2.53 -11.22
C VAL A 84 -1.92 2.32 -11.37
N TYR A 85 -2.42 2.29 -12.61
CA TYR A 85 -3.82 2.00 -12.87
C TYR A 85 -4.21 0.60 -12.37
N GLY A 86 -3.37 -0.42 -12.61
CA GLY A 86 -3.55 -1.77 -12.07
C GLY A 86 -3.56 -1.81 -10.54
N PHE A 87 -2.62 -1.11 -9.90
CA PHE A 87 -2.57 -1.00 -8.44
C PHE A 87 -3.82 -0.33 -7.86
N ARG A 88 -4.30 0.75 -8.50
CA ARG A 88 -5.54 1.42 -8.11
C ARG A 88 -6.75 0.48 -8.19
N GLN A 89 -6.86 -0.29 -9.28
CA GLN A 89 -7.92 -1.29 -9.44
C GLN A 89 -7.85 -2.37 -8.37
N HIS A 90 -6.65 -2.83 -8.00
CA HIS A 90 -6.47 -3.78 -6.92
C HIS A 90 -6.96 -3.21 -5.57
N CYS A 91 -6.54 -2.00 -5.20
CA CYS A 91 -6.99 -1.34 -3.98
C CYS A 91 -8.50 -1.13 -3.96
N GLU A 92 -9.09 -0.69 -5.08
CA GLU A 92 -10.54 -0.52 -5.22
C GLU A 92 -11.30 -1.85 -5.10
N ALA A 93 -10.74 -2.94 -5.68
CA ALA A 93 -11.29 -4.27 -5.55
C ALA A 93 -11.27 -4.77 -4.10
N VAL A 94 -10.17 -4.54 -3.36
CA VAL A 94 -10.06 -4.88 -1.94
C VAL A 94 -11.11 -4.14 -1.12
N VAL A 95 -11.30 -2.84 -1.34
CA VAL A 95 -12.34 -2.04 -0.67
C VAL A 95 -13.73 -2.58 -1.00
N LYS A 96 -14.04 -2.84 -2.27
CA LYS A 96 -15.33 -3.42 -2.70
C LYS A 96 -15.57 -4.81 -2.09
N SER A 97 -14.54 -5.63 -1.98
CA SER A 97 -14.62 -6.95 -1.34
C SER A 97 -14.90 -6.85 0.16
N CYS A 98 -14.29 -5.89 0.86
CA CYS A 98 -14.54 -5.66 2.28
C CYS A 98 -15.91 -5.04 2.53
N GLU A 99 -16.34 -4.10 1.70
CA GLU A 99 -17.69 -3.54 1.73
C GLU A 99 -18.75 -4.63 1.51
N ARG A 100 -18.53 -5.52 0.54
CA ARG A 100 -19.42 -6.67 0.28
C ARG A 100 -19.51 -7.59 1.51
N LYS A 101 -18.39 -7.91 2.15
CA LYS A 101 -18.36 -8.72 3.38
C LYS A 101 -19.12 -8.03 4.53
N ARG A 102 -18.99 -6.70 4.65
CA ARG A 102 -19.70 -5.89 5.66
C ARG A 102 -21.20 -5.81 5.40
N ARG A 103 -21.63 -5.68 4.14
CA ARG A 103 -23.05 -5.69 3.73
C ARG A 103 -23.69 -7.07 3.89
N LEU A 104 -22.91 -8.15 3.84
CA LEU A 104 -23.36 -9.54 3.99
C LEU A 104 -23.28 -10.08 5.43
N GLY A 105 -22.91 -9.30 6.44
CA GLY A 105 -22.78 -9.82 7.81
C GLY A 105 -24.13 -10.10 8.50
N PRO A 106 -24.25 -11.12 9.37
CA PRO A 106 -23.64 -12.45 9.38
C PRO A 106 -24.62 -13.50 8.82
N GLY A 107 -24.26 -14.20 7.73
CA GLY A 107 -24.79 -15.55 7.52
C GLY A 107 -24.15 -16.50 8.55
N PRO A 108 -24.88 -17.49 9.10
CA PRO A 108 -24.39 -18.32 10.19
C PRO A 108 -23.02 -18.93 9.86
N SER A 109 -22.11 -18.91 10.84
CA SER A 109 -20.84 -19.61 10.72
C SER A 109 -21.11 -21.07 10.34
N LYS A 110 -20.30 -21.68 9.48
CA LYS A 110 -20.42 -23.12 9.16
C LYS A 110 -20.44 -23.97 10.44
N THR A 111 -19.80 -23.50 11.51
CA THR A 111 -19.81 -24.11 12.85
C THR A 111 -21.15 -23.99 13.59
N ASP A 112 -21.95 -22.96 13.31
CA ASP A 112 -23.29 -22.77 13.89
C ASP A 112 -24.35 -23.59 13.14
N VAL A 113 -24.24 -23.72 11.81
CA VAL A 113 -25.14 -24.56 11.00
C VAL A 113 -24.99 -26.04 11.36
N LEU A 114 -23.74 -26.51 11.52
CA LEU A 114 -23.46 -27.89 11.95
C LEU A 114 -23.96 -28.20 13.36
N ARG A 115 -23.99 -27.18 14.25
CA ARG A 115 -24.50 -27.33 15.62
C ARG A 115 -26.03 -27.44 15.64
N ILE A 116 -26.72 -26.72 14.76
CA ILE A 116 -28.19 -26.76 14.63
C ILE A 116 -28.65 -28.09 14.04
N GLU A 117 -27.98 -28.61 13.01
CA GLU A 117 -28.29 -29.93 12.41
C GLU A 117 -28.08 -31.10 13.39
N SER A 118 -27.07 -31.01 14.28
CA SER A 118 -26.81 -32.03 15.30
C SER A 118 -27.76 -32.01 16.52
N GLN A 119 -28.60 -30.97 16.65
CA GLN A 119 -29.63 -30.88 17.70
C GLN A 119 -31.02 -31.24 17.18
N LEU A 120 -31.15 -31.48 15.86
CA LEU A 120 -32.42 -31.79 15.19
C LEU A 120 -32.52 -33.26 14.74
N VAL A 121 -31.54 -34.11 15.10
CA VAL A 121 -31.49 -35.56 14.86
C VAL A 121 -31.40 -36.30 16.19
#